data_AF-A0A352KMS3-F1
#
_entry.id   AF-A0A352KMS3-F1
#
_cell.length_a   1.000
_cell.length_b   1.000
_cell.length_c   1.000
_cell.angle_alpha   90.00
_cell.angle_beta   90.00
_cell.angle_gamma   90.00
#
_symmetry.space_group_name_H-M   'P 1'
#
loop_
_entity.id
_entity.type
_entity.pdbx_description
1 polymer ?
#
loop_
_entity_poly.entity_id
_entity_poly.type
_entity_poly.pdbx_seq_one_letter_code
_entity_poly.pdbx_strand_id
1 'polypeptide(L)'
;MPANYSIEDLKYWEDQIQEKVDYFGLNCFPQEYEICDHNDMLGYMAYSGMPAHYPHWSYGKSFEKLKTMYDYGVSGLPYEMVINSNPCLAYLMRDNTLCLQVMTMAHVMGHNDFFANNFTFSHTHPELTLEKFKAQAVRVRNYIEDPSIGLERVENFLDSAHALMFNCNRNFAIKKRGEADARAQLSRELSGRTDLSDEEINKRLNRTPIEPDEDILLFIRDNQPLLAEWQRDLLTIVHYSASYFVPQIETKIINEGWASFWHRTIMNAMEVPNDIMLEFFAHHNRVVAPHPGSLNPYYLGVAIWDNILFH
;
A
#
# COMPACT_ATOMS: atom_id res chain seq x y z
N MET A 1 -5.77 -13.91 27.45
CA MET A 1 -5.59 -13.28 28.77
C MET A 1 -5.56 -11.78 28.54
N PRO A 2 -6.12 -10.93 29.40
CA PRO A 2 -5.98 -9.49 29.22
C PRO A 2 -4.50 -9.11 29.13
N ALA A 3 -4.19 -8.18 28.24
CA ALA A 3 -2.86 -7.61 28.09
C ALA A 3 -2.32 -7.15 29.45
N ASN A 4 -1.17 -7.70 29.87
CA ASN A 4 -0.55 -7.38 31.15
C ASN A 4 0.41 -6.18 31.03
N TYR A 5 -0.02 -5.13 30.33
CA TYR A 5 0.75 -3.90 30.14
C TYR A 5 -0.16 -2.68 30.07
N SER A 6 0.40 -1.53 30.39
CA SER A 6 -0.21 -0.20 30.31
C SER A 6 0.23 0.56 29.06
N ILE A 7 -0.42 1.69 28.77
CA ILE A 7 0.01 2.58 27.66
C ILE A 7 1.38 3.19 27.99
N GLU A 8 1.65 3.45 29.27
CA GLU A 8 2.93 3.93 29.75
C GLU A 8 4.06 2.93 29.48
N ASP A 9 3.80 1.63 29.62
CA ASP A 9 4.78 0.59 29.25
C ASP A 9 5.07 0.62 27.75
N LEU A 10 4.06 0.81 26.90
CA LEU A 10 4.27 0.92 25.45
C LEU A 10 5.08 2.16 25.08
N LYS A 11 4.81 3.32 25.70
CA LYS A 11 5.60 4.54 25.48
C LYS A 11 7.05 4.37 25.92
N TYR A 12 7.28 3.70 27.05
CA TYR A 12 8.63 3.36 27.48
C TYR A 12 9.36 2.55 26.41
N TRP A 13 8.73 1.51 25.86
CA TRP A 13 9.33 0.71 24.81
C TRP A 13 9.47 1.44 23.47
N GLU A 14 8.53 2.34 23.14
CA GLU A 14 8.65 3.25 22.00
C GLU A 14 9.93 4.08 22.09
N ASP A 15 10.21 4.69 23.25
CA ASP A 15 11.42 5.48 23.47
C ASP A 15 12.69 4.61 23.31
N GLN A 16 12.68 3.38 23.84
CA GLN A 16 13.80 2.44 23.69
C GLN A 16 14.02 2.02 22.23
N ILE A 17 12.94 1.77 21.48
CA ILE A 17 13.00 1.45 20.06
C ILE A 17 13.53 2.66 19.29
N GLN A 18 13.02 3.86 19.56
CA GLN A 18 13.43 5.08 18.89
C GLN A 18 14.92 5.37 19.10
N GLU A 19 15.45 5.14 20.31
CA GLU A 19 16.89 5.25 20.56
C GLU A 19 17.70 4.33 19.62
N LYS A 20 17.23 3.11 19.36
CA LYS A 20 17.90 2.18 18.43
C LYS A 20 17.71 2.57 16.97
N VAL A 21 16.52 3.04 16.59
CA VAL A 21 16.23 3.59 15.25
C VAL A 21 17.23 4.72 14.94
N ASP A 22 17.41 5.65 15.87
CA ASP A 22 18.35 6.77 15.74
C ASP A 22 19.81 6.29 15.71
N TYR A 23 20.17 5.36 16.61
CA TYR A 23 21.51 4.77 16.66
C TYR A 23 21.90 4.07 15.35
N PHE A 24 20.97 3.34 14.73
CA PHE A 24 21.19 2.67 13.45
C PHE A 24 21.04 3.59 12.24
N GLY A 25 20.57 4.83 12.44
CA GLY A 25 20.43 5.83 11.37
C GLY A 25 19.27 5.57 10.42
N LEU A 26 18.21 4.91 10.90
CA LEU A 26 16.97 4.74 10.13
C LEU A 26 16.28 6.09 9.93
N ASN A 27 15.77 6.34 8.73
CA ASN A 27 15.11 7.60 8.37
C ASN A 27 13.60 7.36 8.23
N CYS A 28 12.88 7.59 9.31
CA CYS A 28 11.44 7.38 9.42
C CYS A 28 10.64 8.69 9.40
N PHE A 29 9.39 8.63 8.95
CA PHE A 29 8.39 9.65 9.29
C PHE A 29 8.05 9.59 10.78
N PRO A 30 7.53 10.68 11.39
CA PRO A 30 6.96 10.61 12.74
C PRO A 30 5.94 9.48 12.82
N GLN A 31 6.04 8.65 13.86
CA GLN A 31 5.20 7.46 14.02
C GLN A 31 3.98 7.75 14.90
N GLU A 32 2.82 7.26 14.50
CA GLU A 32 1.58 7.30 15.26
C GLU A 32 1.02 5.89 15.40
N TYR A 33 0.73 5.47 16.62
CA TYR A 33 0.18 4.14 16.92
C TYR A 33 -1.26 4.25 17.40
N GLU A 34 -2.13 3.40 16.88
CA GLU A 34 -3.52 3.26 17.32
C GLU A 34 -3.77 1.82 17.81
N ILE A 35 -4.25 1.66 19.04
CA ILE A 35 -4.58 0.36 19.60
C ILE A 35 -6.01 -0.01 19.23
N CYS A 36 -6.17 -1.10 18.48
CA CYS A 36 -7.45 -1.53 17.93
C CYS A 36 -7.84 -2.92 18.46
N ASP A 37 -9.14 -3.21 18.48
CA ASP A 37 -9.62 -4.56 18.73
C ASP A 37 -9.73 -5.39 17.44
N HIS A 38 -10.10 -6.66 17.57
CA HIS A 38 -10.23 -7.57 16.43
C HIS A 38 -11.24 -7.10 15.37
N ASN A 39 -12.33 -6.45 15.79
CA ASN A 39 -13.37 -5.97 14.89
C ASN A 39 -12.91 -4.72 14.15
N ASP A 40 -12.23 -3.81 14.85
CA ASP A 40 -11.56 -2.65 14.25
C ASP A 40 -10.53 -3.12 13.21
N MET A 41 -9.67 -4.08 13.55
CA MET A 41 -8.65 -4.62 12.65
C MET A 41 -9.27 -5.25 11.39
N LEU A 42 -10.36 -6.01 11.53
CA LEU A 42 -11.10 -6.55 10.38
C LEU A 42 -11.64 -5.42 9.48
N GLY A 43 -12.12 -4.33 10.09
CA GLY A 43 -12.53 -3.11 9.40
C GLY A 43 -11.36 -2.49 8.62
N TYR A 44 -10.23 -2.26 9.29
CA TYR A 44 -9.02 -1.73 8.66
C TYR A 44 -8.56 -2.60 7.51
N MET A 45 -8.48 -3.92 7.69
CA MET A 45 -8.11 -4.85 6.61
C MET A 45 -9.06 -4.73 5.40
N ALA A 46 -10.37 -4.60 5.62
CA ALA A 46 -11.34 -4.46 4.53
C ALA A 46 -11.11 -3.17 3.70
N TYR A 47 -10.63 -2.10 4.33
CA TYR A 47 -10.27 -0.85 3.68
C TYR A 47 -8.78 -0.74 3.31
N SER A 48 -8.03 -1.84 3.34
CA SER A 48 -6.57 -1.83 3.15
C SER A 48 -5.85 -0.83 4.07
N GLY A 49 -6.42 -0.64 5.27
CA GLY A 49 -5.92 0.14 6.39
C GLY A 49 -6.16 1.64 6.30
N MET A 50 -6.74 2.13 5.19
CA MET A 50 -7.05 3.56 5.06
C MET A 50 -8.19 3.97 6.02
N PRO A 51 -7.97 4.96 6.93
CA PRO A 51 -9.00 5.38 7.87
C PRO A 51 -10.23 5.99 7.21
N ALA A 52 -10.03 6.69 6.09
CA ALA A 52 -11.09 7.30 5.31
C ALA A 52 -11.12 6.70 3.91
N HIS A 53 -12.27 6.18 3.51
CA HIS A 53 -12.49 5.63 2.18
C HIS A 53 -13.87 6.04 1.66
N TYR A 54 -14.01 6.17 0.34
CA TYR A 54 -15.33 6.34 -0.25
C TYR A 54 -16.16 5.06 -0.09
N PRO A 55 -17.49 5.16 0.04
CA PRO A 55 -18.35 4.01 0.18
C PRO A 55 -18.38 3.19 -1.11
N HIS A 56 -18.28 1.87 -0.97
CA HIS A 56 -18.47 0.90 -2.05
C HIS A 56 -18.80 -0.47 -1.45
N TRP A 57 -19.74 -1.20 -2.06
CA TRP A 57 -20.22 -2.49 -1.54
C TRP A 57 -19.10 -3.55 -1.42
N SER A 58 -18.05 -3.47 -2.25
CA SER A 58 -16.94 -4.44 -2.24
C SER A 58 -16.17 -4.46 -0.91
N TYR A 59 -16.13 -3.34 -0.19
CA TYR A 59 -15.51 -3.27 1.14
C TYR A 59 -16.33 -4.01 2.19
N GLY A 60 -17.67 -3.85 2.16
CA GLY A 60 -18.57 -4.62 3.03
C GLY A 60 -18.48 -6.12 2.76
N LYS A 61 -18.43 -6.53 1.48
CA LYS A 61 -18.19 -7.93 1.11
C LYS A 61 -16.83 -8.44 1.60
N SER A 62 -15.79 -7.63 1.50
CA SER A 62 -14.45 -8.00 1.97
C SER A 62 -14.43 -8.19 3.48
N PHE A 63 -15.07 -7.29 4.23
CA PHE A 63 -15.24 -7.40 5.68
C PHE A 63 -15.94 -8.70 6.08
N GLU A 64 -17.11 -8.99 5.50
CA GLU A 64 -17.87 -10.22 5.81
C GLU A 64 -17.05 -11.48 5.52
N LYS A 65 -16.30 -11.49 4.41
CA LYS A 65 -15.41 -12.61 4.06
C LYS A 65 -14.30 -12.76 5.10
N LEU A 66 -13.61 -11.68 5.46
CA LEU A 66 -12.51 -11.70 6.43
C LEU A 66 -13.01 -12.15 7.82
N LYS A 67 -14.11 -11.56 8.28
CA LYS A 67 -14.75 -11.91 9.54
C LYS A 67 -15.14 -13.38 9.59
N THR A 68 -15.78 -13.89 8.53
CA THR A 68 -16.15 -15.31 8.44
C THR A 68 -14.92 -16.21 8.56
N MET A 69 -13.85 -15.91 7.81
CA MET A 69 -12.62 -16.72 7.86
C MET A 69 -11.95 -16.69 9.23
N TYR A 70 -12.02 -15.57 9.94
CA TYR A 70 -11.54 -15.43 11.30
C TYR A 70 -12.39 -16.21 12.32
N ASP A 71 -13.71 -16.05 12.28
CA ASP A 71 -14.66 -16.70 13.20
C ASP A 71 -14.57 -18.24 13.13
N TYR A 72 -14.31 -18.78 11.94
CA TYR A 72 -14.11 -20.22 11.72
C TYR A 72 -12.65 -20.68 11.94
N GLY A 73 -11.75 -19.80 12.40
CA GLY A 73 -10.35 -20.13 12.68
C GLY A 73 -9.52 -20.49 11.46
N VAL A 74 -9.98 -20.13 10.25
CA VAL A 74 -9.30 -20.42 8.98
C VAL A 74 -8.16 -19.42 8.74
N SER A 75 -8.30 -18.18 9.21
CA SER A 75 -7.28 -17.14 9.12
C SER A 75 -7.14 -16.42 10.46
N GLY A 76 -5.90 -16.15 10.86
CA GLY A 76 -5.61 -15.26 12.00
C GLY A 76 -5.66 -13.79 11.60
N LEU A 77 -5.59 -12.91 12.59
CA LEU A 77 -5.41 -11.48 12.37
C LEU A 77 -3.93 -11.12 12.34
N PRO A 78 -3.54 -10.10 11.55
CA PRO A 78 -2.19 -9.58 11.61
C PRO A 78 -1.94 -8.93 12.98
N TYR A 79 -0.68 -8.87 13.40
CA TYR A 79 -0.31 -8.18 14.64
C TYR A 79 -0.38 -6.65 14.51
N GLU A 80 -0.19 -6.16 13.29
CA GLU A 80 -0.27 -4.75 12.94
C GLU A 80 -0.82 -4.51 11.53
N MET A 81 -1.12 -3.25 11.24
CA MET A 81 -1.26 -2.76 9.87
C MET A 81 -0.67 -1.34 9.74
N VAL A 82 0.36 -1.15 8.90
CA VAL A 82 1.02 0.16 8.66
C VAL A 82 0.51 0.87 7.41
N ILE A 83 0.34 2.18 7.50
CA ILE A 83 -0.05 3.10 6.44
C ILE A 83 1.09 4.06 6.13
N ASN A 84 1.44 4.14 4.85
CA ASN A 84 2.39 5.12 4.33
C ASN A 84 1.74 6.53 4.30
N SER A 85 1.80 7.18 5.45
CA SER A 85 1.41 8.57 5.67
C SER A 85 2.50 9.31 6.44
N ASN A 86 2.38 10.63 6.56
CA ASN A 86 3.25 11.43 7.41
C ASN A 86 2.38 12.34 8.31
N PRO A 87 2.19 12.00 9.61
CA PRO A 87 2.82 10.89 10.34
C PRO A 87 2.44 9.50 9.81
N CYS A 88 3.35 8.53 9.94
CA CYS A 88 3.14 7.13 9.59
C CYS A 88 2.19 6.52 10.61
N LEU A 89 1.04 6.01 10.15
CA LEU A 89 0.01 5.46 11.02
C LEU A 89 0.14 3.93 11.08
N ALA A 90 0.13 3.36 12.28
CA ALA A 90 0.11 1.92 12.48
C ALA A 90 -0.96 1.50 13.48
N TYR A 91 -1.77 0.52 13.11
CA TYR A 91 -2.75 -0.09 14.00
C TYR A 91 -2.13 -1.29 14.69
N LEU A 92 -2.22 -1.35 16.02
CA LEU A 92 -1.69 -2.44 16.85
C LEU A 92 -2.84 -3.23 17.47
N MET A 93 -2.77 -4.56 17.39
CA MET A 93 -3.77 -5.43 18.03
C MET A 93 -3.66 -5.34 19.55
N ARG A 94 -4.76 -5.00 20.23
CA ARG A 94 -4.83 -4.93 21.70
C ARG A 94 -4.48 -6.25 22.39
N ASP A 95 -4.84 -7.36 21.77
CA ASP A 95 -4.66 -8.70 22.34
C ASP A 95 -3.23 -9.25 22.21
N ASN A 96 -2.32 -8.50 21.58
CA ASN A 96 -0.89 -8.83 21.56
C ASN A 96 -0.34 -8.90 22.99
N THR A 97 0.60 -9.82 23.24
CA THR A 97 1.41 -9.81 24.47
C THR A 97 2.33 -8.59 24.48
N LEU A 98 2.91 -8.23 25.63
CA LEU A 98 3.89 -7.13 25.68
C LEU A 98 5.04 -7.40 24.70
N CYS A 99 5.56 -8.63 24.67
CA CYS A 99 6.59 -9.03 23.72
C CYS A 99 6.17 -8.78 22.27
N LEU A 100 4.95 -9.19 21.89
CA LEU A 100 4.43 -8.96 20.55
C LEU A 100 4.30 -7.47 20.26
N GLN A 101 3.81 -6.65 21.20
CA GLN A 101 3.74 -5.21 20.99
C GLN A 101 5.11 -4.60 20.71
N VAL A 102 6.12 -4.91 21.54
CA VAL A 102 7.48 -4.36 21.36
C VAL A 102 8.10 -4.81 20.03
N MET A 103 7.99 -6.10 19.70
CA MET A 103 8.46 -6.65 18.42
C MET A 103 7.76 -5.98 17.23
N THR A 104 6.44 -5.80 17.32
CA THR A 104 5.61 -5.21 16.28
C THR A 104 5.90 -3.72 16.12
N MET A 105 6.08 -2.96 17.21
CA MET A 105 6.48 -1.55 17.13
C MET A 105 7.84 -1.39 16.44
N ALA A 106 8.82 -2.25 16.74
CA ALA A 106 10.10 -2.26 16.04
C ALA A 106 9.97 -2.64 14.56
N HIS A 107 9.05 -3.56 14.22
CA HIS A 107 8.71 -3.94 12.84
C HIS A 107 8.08 -2.78 12.06
N VAL A 108 7.15 -2.06 12.69
CA VAL A 108 6.54 -0.85 12.12
C VAL A 108 7.61 0.19 11.77
N MET A 109 8.62 0.39 12.61
CA MET A 109 9.72 1.32 12.30
C MET A 109 10.52 0.90 11.07
N GLY A 110 10.70 -0.40 10.84
CA GLY A 110 11.28 -0.90 9.61
C GLY A 110 10.41 -0.61 8.38
N HIS A 111 9.09 -0.82 8.47
CA HIS A 111 8.17 -0.41 7.39
C HIS A 111 8.20 1.09 7.11
N ASN A 112 8.21 1.90 8.17
CA ASN A 112 8.24 3.36 8.08
C ASN A 112 9.51 3.83 7.36
N ASP A 113 10.68 3.33 7.77
CA ASP A 113 11.95 3.59 7.06
C ASP A 113 11.88 3.14 5.59
N PHE A 114 11.31 1.96 5.32
CA PHE A 114 11.16 1.48 3.95
C PHE A 114 10.31 2.43 3.10
N PHE A 115 9.17 2.88 3.62
CA PHE A 115 8.28 3.80 2.91
C PHE A 115 8.95 5.15 2.64
N ALA A 116 9.69 5.68 3.61
CA ALA A 116 10.34 6.98 3.50
C ALA A 116 11.48 7.01 2.47
N ASN A 117 12.16 5.88 2.27
CA ASN A 117 13.41 5.84 1.49
C ASN A 117 13.31 5.06 0.17
N ASN A 118 12.24 4.30 -0.06
CA ASN A 118 12.09 3.51 -1.27
C ASN A 118 11.53 4.33 -2.45
N PHE A 119 12.24 4.31 -3.58
CA PHE A 119 11.87 5.02 -4.81
C PHE A 119 10.43 4.74 -5.28
N THR A 120 9.93 3.51 -5.12
CA THR A 120 8.59 3.12 -5.56
C THR A 120 7.48 3.85 -4.80
N PHE A 121 7.79 4.48 -3.66
CA PHE A 121 6.84 5.28 -2.88
C PHE A 121 6.96 6.79 -3.14
N SER A 122 7.91 7.23 -3.97
CA SER A 122 8.23 8.66 -4.17
C SER A 122 7.07 9.52 -4.68
N HIS A 123 6.10 8.94 -5.38
CA HIS A 123 4.91 9.64 -5.90
C HIS A 123 3.70 9.60 -4.96
N THR A 124 3.79 8.91 -3.82
CA THR A 124 2.63 8.69 -2.94
C THR A 124 2.23 9.96 -2.19
N HIS A 125 3.17 10.88 -1.95
CA HIS A 125 2.95 12.12 -1.18
C HIS A 125 2.35 11.83 0.21
N PRO A 126 3.09 11.13 1.10
CA PRO A 126 2.59 10.65 2.39
C PRO A 126 2.01 11.76 3.28
N GLU A 127 2.49 12.99 3.14
CA GLU A 127 2.03 14.19 3.84
C GLU A 127 0.60 14.62 3.46
N LEU A 128 0.09 14.17 2.31
CA LEU A 128 -1.26 14.50 1.82
C LEU A 128 -2.18 13.28 1.75
N THR A 129 -1.66 12.06 1.93
CA THR A 129 -2.40 10.81 1.68
C THR A 129 -3.74 10.76 2.42
N LEU A 130 -3.73 10.93 3.75
CA LEU A 130 -4.94 10.80 4.57
C LEU A 130 -5.98 11.86 4.20
N GLU A 131 -5.54 13.11 3.98
CA GLU A 131 -6.42 14.21 3.60
C GLU A 131 -7.04 14.00 2.21
N LYS A 132 -6.25 13.50 1.25
CA LYS A 132 -6.72 13.21 -0.11
C LYS A 132 -7.79 12.12 -0.09
N PHE A 133 -7.54 10.99 0.56
CA PHE A 133 -8.53 9.91 0.67
C PHE A 133 -9.83 10.39 1.35
N LYS A 134 -9.71 11.20 2.41
CA LYS A 134 -10.88 11.81 3.07
C LYS A 134 -11.64 12.75 2.15
N ALA A 135 -10.95 13.64 1.42
CA ALA A 135 -11.57 14.57 0.50
C ALA A 135 -12.28 13.83 -0.65
N GLN A 136 -11.66 12.77 -1.19
CA GLN A 136 -12.27 11.92 -2.21
C GLN A 136 -13.53 11.22 -1.68
N ALA A 137 -13.48 10.68 -0.46
CA ALA A 137 -14.64 10.07 0.20
C ALA A 137 -15.83 11.03 0.37
N VAL A 138 -15.55 12.31 0.63
CA VAL A 138 -16.59 13.36 0.68
C VAL A 138 -17.16 13.63 -0.71
N ARG A 139 -16.32 13.76 -1.74
CA ARG A 139 -16.80 14.00 -3.11
C ARG A 139 -17.69 12.87 -3.63
N VAL A 140 -17.30 11.61 -3.40
CA VAL A 140 -18.12 10.45 -3.79
C VAL A 140 -19.47 10.47 -3.07
N ARG A 141 -19.51 10.79 -1.77
CA ARG A 141 -20.77 10.94 -1.03
C ARG A 141 -21.65 12.06 -1.60
N ASN A 142 -21.07 13.19 -1.96
CA ASN A 142 -21.82 14.28 -2.59
C ASN A 142 -22.43 13.84 -3.93
N TYR A 143 -21.73 13.05 -4.74
CA TYR A 143 -22.29 12.49 -5.99
C TYR A 143 -23.43 11.50 -5.72
N ILE A 144 -23.34 10.72 -4.65
CA ILE A 144 -24.41 9.80 -4.22
C ILE A 144 -25.65 10.57 -3.77
N GLU A 145 -25.46 11.68 -3.05
CA GLU A 145 -26.54 12.52 -2.52
C GLU A 145 -27.19 13.44 -3.58
N ASP A 146 -26.50 13.70 -4.70
CA ASP A 146 -27.04 14.50 -5.81
C ASP A 146 -28.20 13.76 -6.51
N PRO A 147 -29.44 14.30 -6.50
CA PRO A 147 -30.60 13.64 -7.11
C PRO A 147 -30.50 13.44 -8.63
N SER A 148 -29.63 14.18 -9.33
CA SER A 148 -29.40 14.03 -10.77
C SER A 148 -28.44 12.87 -11.10
N ILE A 149 -27.67 12.41 -10.11
CA ILE A 149 -26.71 11.31 -10.23
C ILE A 149 -27.24 10.09 -9.46
N GLY A 150 -27.28 10.16 -8.13
CA GLY A 150 -27.76 9.10 -7.25
C GLY A 150 -26.82 7.91 -7.08
N LEU A 151 -27.07 7.13 -6.03
CA LEU A 151 -26.28 5.97 -5.62
C LEU A 151 -26.03 4.97 -6.76
N GLU A 152 -27.08 4.53 -7.44
CA GLU A 152 -27.01 3.46 -8.45
C GLU A 152 -26.07 3.82 -9.60
N ARG A 153 -26.05 5.07 -10.04
CA ARG A 153 -25.17 5.51 -11.14
C ARG A 153 -23.72 5.60 -10.69
N VAL A 154 -23.48 6.06 -9.46
CA VAL A 154 -22.13 6.13 -8.87
C VAL A 154 -21.57 4.72 -8.68
N GLU A 155 -22.32 3.81 -8.06
CA GLU A 155 -21.86 2.44 -7.81
C GLU A 155 -21.57 1.68 -9.11
N ASN A 156 -22.49 1.68 -10.08
CA ASN A 156 -22.26 1.00 -11.37
C ASN A 156 -21.01 1.52 -12.09
N PHE A 157 -20.73 2.83 -11.98
CA PHE A 157 -19.55 3.41 -12.58
C PHE A 157 -18.28 3.06 -11.80
N LEU A 158 -18.32 3.09 -10.46
CA LEU A 158 -17.22 2.65 -9.59
C LEU A 158 -16.89 1.17 -9.79
N ASP A 159 -17.87 0.30 -9.96
CA ASP A 159 -17.67 -1.12 -10.27
C ASP A 159 -16.82 -1.30 -11.53
N SER A 160 -17.16 -0.55 -12.58
CA SER A 160 -16.43 -0.57 -13.84
C SER A 160 -15.00 -0.03 -13.68
N ALA A 161 -14.83 1.05 -12.90
CA ALA A 161 -13.52 1.61 -12.63
C ALA A 161 -12.65 0.68 -11.76
N HIS A 162 -13.22 0.04 -10.74
CA HIS A 162 -12.55 -0.92 -9.86
C HIS A 162 -12.05 -2.14 -10.64
N ALA A 163 -12.85 -2.64 -11.59
CA ALA A 163 -12.43 -3.74 -12.46
C ALA A 163 -11.17 -3.42 -13.28
N LEU A 164 -10.92 -2.14 -13.56
CA LEU A 164 -9.76 -1.68 -14.33
C LEU A 164 -8.65 -1.08 -13.47
N MET A 165 -8.85 -0.96 -12.15
CA MET A 165 -8.03 -0.15 -11.24
C MET A 165 -6.52 -0.41 -11.32
N PHE A 166 -6.10 -1.69 -11.41
CA PHE A 166 -4.68 -2.06 -11.42
C PHE A 166 -4.01 -2.06 -12.80
N ASN A 167 -4.72 -1.58 -13.83
CA ASN A 167 -4.14 -1.26 -15.13
C ASN A 167 -3.67 0.19 -15.09
N CYS A 168 -2.58 0.41 -14.37
CA CYS A 168 -1.91 1.69 -14.20
C CYS A 168 -0.40 1.48 -14.29
N ASN A 169 0.35 2.58 -14.47
CA ASN A 169 1.81 2.51 -14.54
C ASN A 169 2.39 1.92 -13.25
N ARG A 170 3.30 0.95 -13.41
CA ARG A 170 4.03 0.29 -12.33
C ARG A 170 5.48 0.75 -12.22
N ASN A 171 6.01 1.35 -13.28
CA ASN A 171 7.39 1.80 -13.33
C ASN A 171 7.47 3.33 -13.42
N PHE A 172 7.53 3.97 -12.26
CA PHE A 172 7.64 5.42 -12.14
C PHE A 172 9.00 5.98 -12.57
N ALA A 173 10.02 5.13 -12.81
CA ALA A 173 11.28 5.58 -13.39
C ALA A 173 11.15 5.92 -14.88
N ILE A 174 10.16 5.33 -15.57
CA ILE A 174 9.89 5.59 -16.98
C ILE A 174 8.86 6.73 -17.08
N LYS A 175 9.34 7.92 -17.44
CA LYS A 175 8.45 9.07 -17.68
C LYS A 175 7.74 8.91 -19.02
N LYS A 176 6.41 8.98 -18.98
CA LYS A 176 5.56 9.04 -20.17
C LYS A 176 5.87 10.29 -20.97
N ARG A 177 6.07 10.15 -22.28
CA ARG A 177 6.24 11.29 -23.20
C ARG A 177 4.90 11.97 -23.42
N GLY A 178 4.93 13.28 -23.64
CA GLY A 178 3.76 13.99 -24.16
C GLY A 178 3.39 13.45 -25.54
N GLU A 179 2.12 13.52 -25.91
CA GLU A 179 1.65 12.94 -27.19
C GLU A 179 2.37 13.56 -28.41
N ALA A 180 2.64 14.87 -28.37
CA ALA A 180 3.38 15.55 -29.42
C ALA A 180 4.82 15.03 -29.57
N ASP A 181 5.51 14.81 -28.44
CA ASP A 181 6.87 14.28 -28.42
C ASP A 181 6.93 12.82 -28.88
N ALA A 182 5.98 12.01 -28.40
CA ALA A 182 5.81 10.62 -28.84
C ALA A 182 5.57 10.54 -30.35
N ARG A 183 4.74 11.43 -30.90
CA ARG A 183 4.45 11.51 -32.34
C ARG A 183 5.66 11.96 -33.15
N ALA A 184 6.40 12.95 -32.66
CA ALA A 184 7.63 13.43 -33.31
C ALA A 184 8.74 12.37 -33.30
N GLN A 185 8.86 11.59 -32.22
CA GLN A 185 9.78 10.46 -32.13
C GLN A 185 9.39 9.36 -33.13
N LEU A 186 8.11 8.94 -33.13
CA LEU A 186 7.61 7.92 -34.05
C LEU A 186 7.78 8.34 -35.53
N SER A 187 7.53 9.62 -35.85
CA SER A 187 7.74 10.15 -37.20
C SER A 187 9.19 10.05 -37.66
N ARG A 188 10.15 10.35 -36.77
CA ARG A 188 11.59 10.19 -37.05
C ARG A 188 11.98 8.72 -37.26
N GLU A 189 11.44 7.80 -36.44
CA GLU A 189 11.69 6.36 -36.57
C GLU A 189 11.14 5.78 -37.88
N LEU A 190 10.00 6.28 -38.35
CA LEU A 190 9.36 5.80 -39.58
C LEU A 190 9.96 6.41 -40.86
N SER A 191 10.53 7.61 -40.80
CA SER A 191 11.09 8.32 -41.98
C SER A 191 12.25 7.60 -42.66
N GLY A 192 12.90 6.64 -41.97
CA GLY A 192 13.99 5.82 -42.52
C GLY A 192 13.57 4.41 -42.97
N ARG A 193 12.27 4.06 -42.91
CA ARG A 193 11.77 2.71 -43.19
C ARG A 193 11.34 2.58 -44.65
N THR A 194 12.01 1.73 -45.41
CA THR A 194 11.70 1.46 -46.84
C THR A 194 10.75 0.28 -47.04
N ASP A 195 10.45 -0.45 -45.96
CA ASP A 195 9.60 -1.64 -45.93
C ASP A 195 8.12 -1.34 -45.63
N LEU A 196 7.78 -0.07 -45.38
CA LEU A 196 6.43 0.37 -45.04
C LEU A 196 5.89 1.30 -46.13
N SER A 197 4.62 1.15 -46.47
CA SER A 197 3.90 2.08 -47.33
C SER A 197 3.56 3.40 -46.61
N ASP A 198 3.36 4.48 -47.38
CA ASP A 198 2.92 5.77 -46.84
C ASP A 198 1.59 5.66 -46.07
N GLU A 199 0.70 4.76 -46.49
CA GLU A 199 -0.57 4.49 -45.82
C GLU A 199 -0.35 3.87 -44.43
N GLU A 200 0.57 2.90 -44.31
CA GLU A 200 0.93 2.28 -43.04
C GLU A 200 1.61 3.27 -42.08
N ILE A 201 2.47 4.15 -42.60
CA ILE A 201 3.11 5.21 -41.82
C ILE A 201 2.05 6.18 -41.27
N ASN A 202 1.15 6.65 -42.13
CA ASN A 202 0.07 7.55 -41.71
C ASN A 202 -0.87 6.90 -40.69
N LYS A 203 -1.22 5.62 -40.87
CA LYS A 203 -2.04 4.87 -39.90
C LYS A 203 -1.36 4.81 -38.53
N ARG A 204 -0.05 4.60 -38.47
CA ARG A 204 0.72 4.57 -37.21
C ARG A 204 0.82 5.96 -36.56
N LEU A 205 0.96 7.03 -37.34
CA LEU A 205 1.05 8.40 -36.82
C LEU A 205 -0.29 8.99 -36.36
N ASN A 206 -1.40 8.45 -36.84
CA ASN A 206 -2.76 8.90 -36.48
C ASN A 206 -3.45 8.03 -35.41
N ARG A 207 -2.77 7.00 -34.88
CA ARG A 207 -3.34 6.15 -33.82
C ARG A 207 -3.42 6.90 -32.49
N THR A 208 -4.43 6.58 -31.69
CA THR A 208 -4.58 7.09 -30.31
C THR A 208 -4.72 5.90 -29.36
N PRO A 209 -3.86 5.75 -28.34
CA PRO A 209 -2.70 6.59 -28.03
C PRO A 209 -1.52 6.30 -28.98
N ILE A 210 -0.62 7.28 -29.18
CA ILE A 210 0.55 7.14 -30.05
C ILE A 210 1.54 6.10 -29.51
N GLU A 211 1.78 6.09 -28.21
CA GLU A 211 2.49 5.02 -27.49
C GLU A 211 1.47 4.27 -26.64
N PRO A 212 1.61 2.95 -26.44
CA PRO A 212 0.73 2.21 -25.54
C PRO A 212 0.67 2.88 -24.16
N ASP A 213 -0.54 3.04 -23.63
CA ASP A 213 -0.78 3.63 -22.32
C ASP A 213 -1.16 2.52 -21.35
N GLU A 214 -0.38 2.35 -20.29
CA GLU A 214 -0.68 1.36 -19.26
C GLU A 214 -1.85 1.82 -18.38
N ASP A 215 -2.08 3.14 -18.29
CA ASP A 215 -3.13 3.72 -17.46
C ASP A 215 -4.46 3.81 -18.19
N ILE A 216 -5.25 2.75 -18.06
CA ILE A 216 -6.54 2.65 -18.77
C ILE A 216 -7.54 3.67 -18.22
N LEU A 217 -7.54 3.92 -16.90
CA LEU A 217 -8.50 4.82 -16.27
C LEU A 217 -8.30 6.27 -16.73
N LEU A 218 -7.07 6.76 -16.67
CA LEU A 218 -6.76 8.11 -17.11
C LEU A 218 -6.86 8.24 -18.63
N PHE A 219 -6.50 7.20 -19.38
CA PHE A 219 -6.72 7.18 -20.83
C PHE A 219 -8.20 7.37 -21.17
N ILE A 220 -9.10 6.61 -20.54
CA ILE A 220 -10.56 6.75 -20.75
C ILE A 220 -11.03 8.15 -20.32
N ARG A 221 -10.59 8.63 -19.15
CA ARG A 221 -10.92 9.97 -18.65
C ARG A 221 -10.58 11.03 -19.69
N ASP A 222 -9.39 10.98 -20.29
CA ASP A 222 -8.89 12.04 -21.15
C ASP A 222 -9.41 11.94 -22.59
N ASN A 223 -9.78 10.75 -23.05
CA ASN A 223 -10.14 10.50 -24.46
C ASN A 223 -11.63 10.26 -24.71
N GLN A 224 -12.47 10.10 -23.67
CA GLN A 224 -13.92 9.95 -23.85
C GLN A 224 -14.64 11.30 -23.65
N PRO A 225 -15.07 12.01 -24.71
CA PRO A 225 -15.76 13.29 -24.58
C PRO A 225 -17.13 13.21 -23.88
N LEU A 226 -17.80 12.04 -23.90
CA LEU A 226 -19.14 11.88 -23.34
C LEU A 226 -19.19 11.73 -21.81
N LEU A 227 -18.04 11.62 -21.14
CA LEU A 227 -18.02 11.53 -19.68
C LEU A 227 -18.41 12.86 -19.04
N ALA A 228 -19.37 12.79 -18.11
CA ALA A 228 -19.68 13.90 -17.22
C ALA A 228 -18.52 14.17 -16.24
N GLU A 229 -18.46 15.38 -15.69
CA GLU A 229 -17.40 15.79 -14.76
C GLU A 229 -17.26 14.85 -13.55
N TRP A 230 -18.38 14.42 -12.94
CA TRP A 230 -18.34 13.49 -11.81
C TRP A 230 -17.75 12.12 -12.20
N GLN A 231 -18.00 11.64 -13.42
CA GLN A 231 -17.43 10.38 -13.91
C GLN A 231 -15.91 10.50 -14.11
N ARG A 232 -15.45 11.66 -14.62
CA ARG A 232 -14.01 11.96 -14.77
C ARG A 232 -13.31 12.02 -13.41
N ASP A 233 -13.96 12.62 -12.41
CA ASP A 233 -13.44 12.64 -11.05
C ASP A 233 -13.40 11.22 -10.45
N LEU A 234 -14.45 10.41 -10.60
CA LEU A 234 -14.43 9.02 -10.11
C LEU A 234 -13.29 8.18 -10.71
N LEU A 235 -13.01 8.30 -12.01
CA LEU A 235 -11.85 7.65 -12.64
C LEU A 235 -10.54 8.13 -12.01
N THR A 236 -10.43 9.43 -11.74
CA THR A 236 -9.25 10.03 -11.10
C THR A 236 -9.08 9.56 -9.65
N ILE A 237 -10.18 9.42 -8.90
CA ILE A 237 -10.20 8.91 -7.53
C ILE A 237 -9.70 7.47 -7.51
N VAL A 238 -10.27 6.59 -8.34
CA VAL A 238 -9.89 5.18 -8.40
C VAL A 238 -8.43 5.00 -8.86
N HIS A 239 -8.00 5.77 -9.85
CA HIS A 239 -6.59 5.81 -10.28
C HIS A 239 -5.65 6.23 -9.13
N TYR A 240 -6.02 7.26 -8.37
CA TYR A 240 -5.21 7.71 -7.22
C TYR A 240 -5.10 6.61 -6.17
N SER A 241 -6.22 5.95 -5.82
CA SER A 241 -6.21 4.82 -4.90
C SER A 241 -5.30 3.69 -5.41
N ALA A 242 -5.38 3.32 -6.69
CA ALA A 242 -4.50 2.32 -7.30
C ALA A 242 -3.03 2.71 -7.16
N SER A 243 -2.69 3.93 -7.56
CA SER A 243 -1.33 4.45 -7.57
C SER A 243 -0.73 4.53 -6.16
N TYR A 244 -1.57 4.72 -5.14
CA TYR A 244 -1.15 4.65 -3.75
C TYR A 244 -0.84 3.22 -3.30
N PHE A 245 -1.64 2.21 -3.69
CA PHE A 245 -1.53 0.82 -3.19
C PHE A 245 -0.61 -0.09 -4.00
N VAL A 246 -0.38 0.21 -5.28
CA VAL A 246 0.49 -0.60 -6.16
C VAL A 246 1.90 -0.77 -5.58
N PRO A 247 2.58 0.28 -5.06
CA PRO A 247 3.88 0.13 -4.43
C PRO A 247 3.92 -0.95 -3.33
N GLN A 248 2.96 -0.94 -2.40
CA GLN A 248 2.86 -1.91 -1.31
C GLN A 248 2.66 -3.34 -1.83
N ILE A 249 1.88 -3.51 -2.90
CA ILE A 249 1.65 -4.80 -3.54
C ILE A 249 2.95 -5.31 -4.17
N GLU A 250 3.63 -4.47 -4.93
CA GLU A 250 4.82 -4.87 -5.70
C GLU A 250 6.06 -5.08 -4.82
N THR A 251 6.23 -4.26 -3.78
CA THR A 251 7.38 -4.34 -2.89
C THR A 251 7.17 -5.25 -1.70
N LYS A 252 6.02 -5.94 -1.60
CA LYS A 252 5.62 -6.69 -0.40
C LYS A 252 6.74 -7.56 0.19
N ILE A 253 7.37 -8.41 -0.60
CA ILE A 253 8.40 -9.34 -0.13
C ILE A 253 9.59 -8.59 0.48
N ILE A 254 10.10 -7.57 -0.22
CA ILE A 254 11.26 -6.80 0.23
C ILE A 254 10.91 -5.92 1.42
N ASN A 255 9.70 -5.35 1.46
CA ASN A 255 9.23 -4.54 2.58
C ASN A 255 9.09 -5.37 3.87
N GLU A 256 8.37 -6.50 3.81
CA GLU A 256 8.24 -7.42 4.96
C GLU A 256 9.60 -7.94 5.41
N GLY A 257 10.50 -8.22 4.46
CA GLY A 257 11.87 -8.59 4.73
C GLY A 257 12.65 -7.51 5.45
N TRP A 258 12.53 -6.25 5.05
CA TRP A 258 13.24 -5.12 5.66
C TRP A 258 12.75 -4.87 7.08
N ALA A 259 11.44 -4.88 7.27
CA ALA A 259 10.82 -4.77 8.59
C ALA A 259 11.23 -5.94 9.51
N SER A 260 11.24 -7.17 8.99
CA SER A 260 11.69 -8.35 9.74
C SER A 260 13.20 -8.44 9.94
N PHE A 261 14.00 -7.75 9.13
CA PHE A 261 15.41 -7.59 9.39
C PHE A 261 15.60 -6.63 10.56
N TRP A 262 14.97 -5.45 10.49
CA TRP A 262 15.15 -4.39 11.47
C TRP A 262 14.54 -4.70 12.82
N HIS A 263 13.36 -5.32 12.89
CA HIS A 263 12.79 -5.68 14.19
C HIS A 263 13.70 -6.64 14.96
N ARG A 264 14.44 -7.51 14.26
CA ARG A 264 15.33 -8.52 14.82
C ARG A 264 16.60 -7.83 15.30
N THR A 265 17.14 -6.95 14.47
CA THR A 265 18.32 -6.15 14.80
C THR A 265 18.06 -5.23 16.00
N ILE A 266 16.92 -4.53 16.02
CA ILE A 266 16.51 -3.64 17.12
C ILE A 266 16.26 -4.44 18.40
N MET A 267 15.45 -5.51 18.36
CA MET A 267 15.17 -6.35 19.53
C MET A 267 16.44 -6.93 20.15
N ASN A 268 17.41 -7.39 19.34
CA ASN A 268 18.68 -7.90 19.84
C ASN A 268 19.63 -6.82 20.37
N ALA A 269 19.45 -5.56 19.99
CA ALA A 269 20.27 -4.44 20.42
C ALA A 269 19.72 -3.70 21.65
N MET A 270 18.44 -3.91 21.98
CA MET A 270 17.80 -3.38 23.18
C MET A 270 18.12 -4.25 24.41
N GLU A 271 18.12 -3.63 25.59
CA GLU A 271 18.22 -4.35 26.87
C GLU A 271 16.85 -4.93 27.27
N VAL A 272 16.44 -5.98 26.58
CA VAL A 272 15.13 -6.62 26.79
C VAL A 272 15.24 -7.73 27.85
N PRO A 273 14.28 -7.83 28.81
CA PRO A 273 14.21 -8.95 29.76
C PRO A 273 14.26 -10.33 29.10
N ASN A 274 14.93 -11.29 29.75
CA ASN A 274 15.17 -12.62 29.18
C ASN A 274 13.90 -13.39 28.82
N ASP A 275 12.82 -13.23 29.60
CA ASP A 275 11.52 -13.84 29.33
C ASP A 275 10.87 -13.29 28.06
N ILE A 276 10.92 -11.96 27.88
CA ILE A 276 10.46 -11.30 26.65
C ILE A 276 11.35 -11.71 25.46
N MET A 277 12.67 -11.81 25.64
CA MET A 277 13.57 -12.25 24.55
C MET A 277 13.30 -13.68 24.10
N LEU A 278 13.03 -14.60 25.02
CA LEU A 278 12.67 -15.98 24.68
C LEU A 278 11.34 -16.04 23.90
N GLU A 279 10.34 -15.27 24.33
CA GLU A 279 9.07 -15.14 23.61
C GLU A 279 9.28 -14.54 22.21
N PHE A 280 10.12 -13.51 22.09
CA PHE A 280 10.47 -12.88 20.81
C PHE A 280 11.07 -13.88 19.84
N PHE A 281 12.05 -14.68 20.26
CA PHE A 281 12.66 -15.68 19.38
C PHE A 281 11.62 -16.72 18.91
N ALA A 282 10.69 -17.12 19.76
CA ALA A 282 9.63 -18.04 19.37
C ALA A 282 8.71 -17.43 18.31
N HIS A 283 8.28 -16.17 18.47
CA HIS A 283 7.43 -15.48 17.51
C HIS A 283 8.15 -15.16 16.20
N HIS A 284 9.35 -14.58 16.26
CA HIS A 284 10.15 -14.26 15.08
C HIS A 284 10.39 -15.50 14.22
N ASN A 285 10.87 -16.60 14.82
CA ASN A 285 11.13 -17.84 14.10
C ASN A 285 9.87 -18.43 13.46
N ARG A 286 8.69 -18.26 14.09
CA ARG A 286 7.42 -18.68 13.51
C ARG A 286 7.02 -17.81 12.31
N VAL A 287 7.24 -16.50 12.39
CA VAL A 287 6.93 -15.55 11.30
C VAL A 287 7.82 -15.81 10.08
N VAL A 288 9.12 -16.01 10.28
CA VAL A 288 10.07 -16.25 9.18
C VAL A 288 10.19 -17.74 8.79
N ALA A 289 9.35 -18.62 9.32
CA ALA A 289 9.40 -20.04 8.98
C ALA A 289 8.95 -20.28 7.51
N PRO A 290 9.69 -21.05 6.71
CA PRO A 290 9.22 -21.44 5.38
C PRO A 290 8.00 -22.36 5.50
N HIS A 291 7.01 -22.17 4.64
CA HIS A 291 5.80 -22.99 4.59
C HIS A 291 5.85 -23.92 3.36
N PRO A 292 5.74 -25.24 3.53
CA PRO A 292 5.76 -26.17 2.39
C PRO A 292 4.65 -25.83 1.38
N GLY A 293 5.02 -25.66 0.12
CA GLY A 293 4.07 -25.42 -0.98
C GLY A 293 3.59 -23.97 -1.11
N SER A 294 4.07 -23.02 -0.29
CA SER A 294 3.77 -21.60 -0.43
C SER A 294 5.00 -20.72 -0.22
N LEU A 295 4.97 -19.54 -0.82
CA LEU A 295 6.01 -18.54 -0.62
C LEU A 295 5.68 -17.73 0.64
N ASN A 296 6.58 -17.78 1.63
CA ASN A 296 6.50 -16.89 2.79
C ASN A 296 7.28 -15.59 2.48
N PRO A 297 6.61 -14.43 2.34
CA PRO A 297 7.28 -13.16 2.02
C PRO A 297 8.29 -12.75 3.10
N TYR A 298 8.02 -13.02 4.38
CA TYR A 298 8.92 -12.69 5.49
C TYR A 298 10.23 -13.48 5.39
N TYR A 299 10.13 -14.81 5.21
CA TYR A 299 11.30 -15.68 5.05
C TYR A 299 12.17 -15.25 3.87
N LEU A 300 11.55 -15.11 2.69
CA LEU A 300 12.29 -14.77 1.48
C LEU A 300 12.89 -13.36 1.56
N GLY A 301 12.13 -12.40 2.10
CA GLY A 301 12.59 -11.03 2.26
C GLY A 301 13.80 -10.92 3.20
N VAL A 302 13.74 -11.56 4.39
CA VAL A 302 14.88 -11.57 5.32
C VAL A 302 16.09 -12.26 4.70
N ALA A 303 15.90 -13.39 4.01
CA ALA A 303 17.00 -14.09 3.34
C ALA A 303 17.68 -13.23 2.26
N ILE A 304 16.90 -12.42 1.51
CA ILE A 304 17.44 -11.47 0.54
C ILE A 304 18.26 -10.38 1.24
N TRP A 305 17.73 -9.76 2.30
CA TRP A 305 18.45 -8.69 3.01
C TRP A 305 19.69 -9.20 3.73
N ASP A 306 19.62 -10.37 4.35
CA ASP A 306 20.80 -11.00 4.97
C ASP A 306 21.88 -11.25 3.91
N ASN A 307 21.50 -11.62 2.67
CA ASN A 307 22.44 -11.76 1.57
C ASN A 307 23.03 -10.43 1.09
N ILE A 308 22.22 -9.35 1.03
CA ILE A 308 22.66 -8.02 0.56
C ILE A 308 23.57 -7.32 1.59
N LEU A 309 23.29 -7.46 2.88
CA LEU A 309 23.95 -6.68 3.93
C LEU A 309 25.16 -7.40 4.56
N PHE A 310 25.24 -8.73 4.46
CA PHE A 310 26.33 -9.52 5.06
C PHE A 310 27.25 -10.23 4.04
N HIS A 311 27.08 -9.99 2.74
CA HIS A 311 28.02 -10.38 1.69
C HIS A 311 28.40 -9.18 0.80
#